data_AF-A0A7K7NU40-F1
#
_entry.id   AF-A0A7K7NU40-F1
#
_cell.length_a   1.000
_cell.length_b   1.000
_cell.length_c   1.000
_cell.angle_alpha   90.00
_cell.angle_beta   90.00
_cell.angle_gamma   90.00
#
_symmetry.space_group_name_H-M   'P 1'
#
loop_
_entity.id
_entity.type
_entity.pdbx_description
1 polymer ?
#
loop_
_entity_poly.entity_id
_entity_poly.type
_entity_poly.pdbx_seq_one_letter_code
_entity_poly.pdbx_strand_id
1 'polypeptide(L)'
;LRTTLLFLSPKDLYTAPDSCEGRCEEPYSEEDECHCNTECERYHNCCEDYYRHCQPEGFSSSWDAITDEDLLRISEQLYRADHNKARPTDIAINPQYQASPDETDDQEDRSPQPLYKYVNEELFSKPTYASFIKLLDNYQRVTGREEDVTAEELREQDNFLKEVMKTELMKKLFAFLHKKNRYGSEQEFVADLKEMWFGLYSRGDGEQDSSGFEHVFSGKAHTSGMGGAGQCRDGGLTPGSRLCLGEVKKGKVSGFHNWIRFYLLEKQGIVNYFSHNFNGPWDTYPDVLGLQFSWDGFYKEVGSAFIGCSPEFEFGLYTLCFIARPGRACHLSLGGYSLSIQTYPWTKTTYGNGKKYIATAYVISP
;
A
#
# COMPACT_ATOMS: atom_id res chain seq x y z
N LEU A 1 -7.12 -46.61 18.67
CA LEU A 1 -6.71 -46.31 17.28
C LEU A 1 -7.96 -46.23 16.41
N ARG A 2 -8.56 -45.04 16.31
CA ARG A 2 -9.60 -44.69 15.34
C ARG A 2 -8.91 -43.91 14.25
N THR A 3 -8.81 -44.47 13.05
CA THR A 3 -8.35 -43.74 11.87
C THR A 3 -9.55 -43.56 10.96
N THR A 4 -10.15 -42.37 11.04
CA THR A 4 -11.16 -41.91 10.09
C THR A 4 -10.43 -41.52 8.81
N LEU A 5 -10.44 -42.40 7.80
CA LEU A 5 -10.06 -42.04 6.44
C LEU A 5 -11.22 -41.24 5.83
N LEU A 6 -10.99 -39.94 5.68
CA LEU A 6 -11.83 -39.05 4.89
C LEU A 6 -11.82 -39.55 3.42
N PHE A 7 -13.01 -39.88 2.91
CA PHE A 7 -13.21 -40.12 1.49
C PHE A 7 -13.05 -38.78 0.74
N LEU A 8 -11.95 -38.63 0.00
CA LEU A 8 -11.84 -37.62 -1.05
C LEU A 8 -12.69 -38.07 -2.24
N SER A 9 -13.58 -37.20 -2.71
CA SER A 9 -14.41 -37.40 -3.90
C SER A 9 -13.52 -37.42 -5.16
N PRO A 10 -13.76 -38.30 -6.14
CA PRO A 10 -12.92 -38.45 -7.34
C PRO A 10 -13.22 -37.37 -8.41
N LYS A 11 -13.17 -36.09 -8.05
CA LYS A 11 -13.35 -34.98 -9.01
C LYS A 11 -12.06 -34.48 -9.66
N ASP A 12 -10.88 -34.92 -9.21
CA ASP A 12 -9.59 -34.31 -9.60
C ASP A 12 -8.71 -35.19 -10.50
N LEU A 13 -9.27 -36.17 -11.22
CA LEU A 13 -8.47 -37.03 -12.13
C LEU A 13 -8.41 -36.54 -13.58
N TYR A 14 -9.33 -35.65 -13.99
CA TYR A 14 -9.43 -35.14 -15.36
C TYR A 14 -9.79 -33.66 -15.35
N THR A 15 -9.02 -32.82 -16.04
CA THR A 15 -9.37 -31.43 -16.34
C THR A 15 -10.49 -31.41 -17.37
N ALA A 16 -11.49 -30.53 -17.21
CA ALA A 16 -12.61 -30.44 -18.14
C ALA A 16 -12.14 -29.92 -19.52
N PRO A 17 -12.54 -30.56 -20.64
CA PRO A 17 -12.04 -30.24 -21.98
C PRO A 17 -12.53 -28.91 -22.53
N ASP A 18 -13.59 -28.34 -21.94
CA ASP A 18 -14.22 -27.07 -22.27
C ASP A 18 -13.80 -25.92 -21.33
N SER A 19 -12.89 -26.18 -20.40
CA SER A 19 -12.47 -25.21 -19.37
C SER A 19 -10.96 -25.03 -19.32
N CYS A 20 -10.55 -23.80 -19.01
CA CYS A 20 -9.16 -23.46 -18.75
C CYS A 20 -8.71 -23.59 -17.29
N GLU A 21 -9.56 -24.06 -16.39
CA GLU A 21 -9.19 -24.33 -15.00
C GLU A 21 -8.12 -25.42 -14.92
N GLY A 22 -6.88 -25.03 -14.60
CA GLY A 22 -5.73 -25.94 -14.53
C GLY A 22 -5.11 -26.32 -15.89
N ARG A 23 -5.52 -25.67 -16.99
CA ARG A 23 -5.05 -25.92 -18.37
C ARG A 23 -4.29 -24.75 -19.02
N CYS A 24 -3.99 -23.71 -18.27
CA CYS A 24 -3.27 -22.55 -18.80
C CYS A 24 -1.89 -22.92 -19.36
N GLU A 25 -1.52 -22.32 -20.49
CA GLU A 25 -0.26 -22.56 -21.22
C GLU A 25 -0.13 -23.97 -21.83
N GLU A 26 -1.25 -24.66 -22.07
CA GLU A 26 -1.23 -25.97 -22.72
C GLU A 26 -0.70 -25.91 -24.17
N PRO A 27 0.03 -26.94 -24.63
CA PRO A 27 0.44 -27.04 -26.02
C PRO A 27 -0.78 -27.20 -26.95
N TYR A 28 -0.69 -26.64 -28.15
CA TYR A 28 -1.74 -26.80 -29.16
C TYR A 28 -1.95 -28.27 -29.56
N SER A 29 -3.21 -28.67 -29.69
CA SER A 29 -3.64 -30.00 -30.15
C SER A 29 -4.82 -29.85 -31.11
N GLU A 30 -4.82 -30.54 -32.25
CA GLU A 30 -5.97 -30.51 -33.17
C GLU A 30 -7.20 -31.28 -32.63
N GLU A 31 -7.03 -32.02 -31.53
CA GLU A 31 -8.08 -32.85 -30.93
C GLU A 31 -8.91 -32.10 -29.88
N ASP A 32 -8.47 -30.92 -29.43
CA ASP A 32 -9.18 -30.16 -28.40
C ASP A 32 -10.30 -29.31 -28.99
N GLU A 33 -11.43 -29.23 -28.30
CA GLU A 33 -12.56 -28.39 -28.71
C GLU A 33 -12.26 -26.89 -28.54
N CYS A 34 -11.36 -26.55 -27.60
CA CYS A 34 -10.91 -25.21 -27.31
C CYS A 34 -9.55 -25.21 -26.60
N HIS A 35 -8.85 -24.07 -26.66
CA HIS A 35 -7.48 -23.94 -26.18
C HIS A 35 -7.29 -22.91 -25.08
N CYS A 36 -6.34 -23.20 -24.20
CA CYS A 36 -5.98 -22.38 -23.04
C CYS A 36 -4.56 -21.83 -23.11
N ASN A 37 -4.09 -21.49 -24.32
CA ASN A 37 -2.76 -20.95 -24.58
C ASN A 37 -2.79 -19.53 -25.15
N THR A 38 -1.64 -18.84 -25.11
CA THR A 38 -1.54 -17.44 -25.51
C THR A 38 -1.83 -17.18 -26.99
N GLU A 39 -1.77 -18.21 -27.85
CA GLU A 39 -2.05 -18.08 -29.28
C GLU A 39 -3.54 -18.29 -29.61
N CYS A 40 -4.36 -18.77 -28.67
CA CYS A 40 -5.77 -19.12 -28.95
C CYS A 40 -6.61 -17.92 -29.44
N GLU A 41 -6.24 -16.70 -29.02
CA GLU A 41 -6.91 -15.47 -29.46
C GLU A 41 -6.70 -15.21 -30.95
N ARG A 42 -5.50 -15.51 -31.46
CA ARG A 42 -5.12 -15.33 -32.87
C ARG A 42 -5.86 -16.29 -33.78
N TYR A 43 -6.13 -17.50 -33.29
CA TYR A 43 -6.82 -18.55 -34.03
C TYR A 43 -8.33 -18.62 -33.73
N HIS A 44 -8.82 -17.74 -32.84
CA HIS A 44 -10.22 -17.67 -32.42
C HIS A 44 -10.77 -18.99 -31.89
N ASN A 45 -9.96 -19.72 -31.12
CA ASN A 45 -10.27 -21.05 -30.59
C ASN A 45 -10.04 -21.16 -29.07
N CYS A 46 -10.09 -20.04 -28.34
CA CYS A 46 -10.01 -20.06 -26.88
C CYS A 46 -11.23 -20.72 -26.24
N CYS A 47 -11.06 -21.37 -25.08
CA CYS A 47 -12.21 -21.77 -24.27
C CYS A 47 -12.97 -20.54 -23.75
N GLU A 48 -14.27 -20.69 -23.48
CA GLU A 48 -15.13 -19.58 -23.07
C GLU A 48 -14.62 -18.91 -21.77
N ASP A 49 -14.03 -19.70 -20.89
CA ASP A 49 -13.51 -19.28 -19.59
C ASP A 49 -12.00 -18.96 -19.60
N TYR A 50 -11.36 -18.92 -20.79
CA TYR A 50 -9.93 -18.62 -20.92
C TYR A 50 -9.54 -17.33 -20.21
N TYR A 51 -10.31 -16.25 -20.40
CA TYR A 51 -10.04 -14.97 -19.75
C TYR A 51 -10.27 -14.99 -18.24
N ARG A 52 -11.07 -15.94 -17.74
CA ARG A 52 -11.36 -16.09 -16.32
C ARG A 52 -10.24 -16.83 -15.59
N HIS A 53 -9.63 -17.83 -16.24
CA HIS A 53 -8.64 -18.72 -15.60
C HIS A 53 -7.20 -18.41 -15.98
N CYS A 54 -6.94 -17.94 -17.22
CA CYS A 54 -5.60 -17.78 -17.75
C CYS A 54 -5.21 -16.33 -18.07
N GLN A 55 -6.15 -15.38 -18.01
CA GLN A 55 -5.77 -13.97 -18.07
C GLN A 55 -5.08 -13.57 -16.76
N PRO A 56 -3.91 -12.93 -16.80
CA PRO A 56 -3.42 -12.23 -15.62
C PRO A 56 -4.44 -11.16 -15.26
N GLU A 57 -5.04 -11.22 -14.06
CA GLU A 57 -6.00 -10.21 -13.58
C GLU A 57 -5.49 -8.80 -13.93
N GLY A 58 -6.18 -8.15 -14.87
CA GLY A 58 -5.79 -6.85 -15.39
C GLY A 58 -6.51 -6.54 -16.70
N PHE A 59 -7.33 -5.49 -16.67
CA PHE A 59 -8.12 -4.90 -17.75
C PHE A 59 -7.31 -4.52 -19.01
N SER A 60 -6.60 -5.43 -19.66
CA SER A 60 -5.66 -5.06 -20.72
C SER A 60 -5.75 -5.94 -21.95
N SER A 61 -5.95 -5.28 -23.08
CA SER A 61 -5.61 -5.82 -24.39
C SER A 61 -4.09 -5.67 -24.62
N SER A 62 -3.50 -6.49 -25.49
CA SER A 62 -2.04 -6.50 -25.76
C SER A 62 -1.40 -5.12 -25.99
N TRP A 63 -2.16 -4.16 -26.56
CA TRP A 63 -1.68 -2.81 -26.92
C TRP A 63 -1.78 -1.76 -25.80
N ASP A 64 -2.61 -1.96 -24.77
CA ASP A 64 -2.81 -1.00 -23.66
C ASP A 64 -2.17 -1.47 -22.33
N ALA A 65 -1.47 -2.61 -22.36
CA ALA A 65 -0.73 -3.15 -21.23
C ALA A 65 0.32 -2.14 -20.71
N ILE A 66 0.34 -1.98 -19.39
CA ILE A 66 1.41 -1.27 -18.70
C ILE A 66 2.56 -2.26 -18.58
N THR A 67 3.59 -2.11 -19.41
CA THR A 67 4.77 -2.98 -19.42
C THR A 67 5.73 -2.63 -18.29
N ASP A 68 6.68 -3.51 -17.99
CA ASP A 68 7.71 -3.20 -16.98
C ASP A 68 8.58 -2.01 -17.43
N GLU A 69 8.90 -1.91 -18.73
CA GLU A 69 9.60 -0.74 -19.29
C GLU A 69 8.81 0.57 -19.10
N ASP A 70 7.48 0.51 -19.23
CA ASP A 70 6.64 1.66 -18.92
C ASP A 70 6.74 2.06 -17.44
N LEU A 71 6.74 1.08 -16.52
CA LEU A 71 6.86 1.30 -15.08
C LEU A 71 8.22 1.89 -14.70
N LEU A 72 9.32 1.37 -15.25
CA LEU A 72 10.66 1.93 -15.04
C LEU A 72 10.73 3.38 -15.53
N ARG A 73 10.19 3.66 -16.72
CA ARG A 73 10.23 5.00 -17.30
C ARG A 73 9.33 6.00 -16.57
N ILE A 74 8.11 5.61 -16.19
CA ILE A 74 7.18 6.54 -15.53
C ILE A 74 7.61 6.80 -14.08
N SER A 75 8.11 5.81 -13.34
CA SER A 75 8.64 6.03 -11.97
C SER A 75 9.78 7.04 -11.96
N GLU A 76 10.70 6.96 -12.92
CA GLU A 76 11.77 7.93 -13.13
C GLU A 76 11.26 9.35 -13.45
N GLN A 77 10.14 9.47 -14.17
CA GLN A 77 9.51 10.77 -14.42
C GLN A 77 8.83 11.34 -13.17
N LEU A 78 8.17 10.50 -12.38
CA LEU A 78 7.54 10.89 -11.12
C LEU A 78 8.60 11.31 -10.09
N TYR A 79 9.72 10.58 -10.00
CA TYR A 79 10.88 10.92 -9.17
C TYR A 79 11.42 12.33 -9.43
N ARG A 80 11.55 12.70 -10.72
CA ARG A 80 12.01 14.04 -11.11
C ARG A 80 10.94 15.12 -10.92
N ALA A 81 9.66 14.74 -10.87
CA ALA A 81 8.53 15.65 -10.70
C ALA A 81 8.13 15.88 -9.24
N ASP A 82 8.76 15.19 -8.28
CA ASP A 82 8.57 15.43 -6.85
C ASP A 82 9.31 16.69 -6.40
N HIS A 83 8.72 17.85 -6.71
CA HIS A 83 9.26 19.17 -6.33
C HIS A 83 9.06 19.49 -4.85
N ASN A 84 8.15 18.78 -4.19
CA ASN A 84 7.76 19.05 -2.81
C ASN A 84 8.57 18.23 -1.79
N LYS A 85 9.34 17.23 -2.23
CA LYS A 85 10.27 16.47 -1.38
C LYS A 85 11.19 17.33 -0.52
N ALA A 86 11.69 16.71 0.53
CA ALA A 86 12.74 17.24 1.36
C ALA A 86 14.04 17.42 0.55
N ARG A 87 14.79 18.49 0.85
CA ARG A 87 16.18 18.64 0.44
C ARG A 87 17.08 17.88 1.41
N PRO A 88 18.33 17.56 1.05
CA PRO A 88 19.29 16.92 1.97
C PRO A 88 19.46 17.65 3.31
N THR A 89 19.26 18.97 3.34
CA THR A 89 19.34 19.80 4.56
C THR A 89 18.06 19.83 5.39
N ASP A 90 16.93 19.36 4.84
CA ASP A 90 15.64 19.44 5.52
C ASP A 90 15.41 18.29 6.50
N ILE A 91 16.16 17.19 6.38
CA ILE A 91 16.03 16.03 7.26
C ILE A 91 17.43 15.52 7.61
N ALA A 92 17.69 15.35 8.91
CA ALA A 92 18.88 14.69 9.42
C ALA A 92 18.48 13.49 10.28
N ILE A 93 18.86 12.29 9.83
CA ILE A 93 18.59 11.03 10.52
C ILE A 93 19.80 10.54 11.35
N ASN A 94 19.51 9.67 12.32
CA ASN A 94 20.42 8.97 13.19
C ASN A 94 20.19 7.44 13.05
N PRO A 95 20.76 6.80 12.02
CA PRO A 95 20.48 5.39 11.75
C PRO A 95 21.01 4.44 12.84
N GLN A 96 21.95 4.88 13.69
CA GLN A 96 22.45 4.12 14.85
C GLN A 96 22.88 2.69 14.49
N TYR A 97 22.15 1.67 14.94
CA TYR A 97 22.51 0.27 14.77
C TYR A 97 21.92 -0.31 13.48
N GLN A 98 22.77 -0.97 12.69
CA GLN A 98 22.35 -1.77 11.55
C GLN A 98 22.19 -3.24 11.98
N ALA A 99 20.95 -3.73 12.02
CA ALA A 99 20.63 -5.10 12.35
C ALA A 99 20.97 -6.03 11.18
N SER A 100 21.58 -7.17 11.50
CA SER A 100 21.72 -8.30 10.57
C SER A 100 20.39 -9.05 10.41
N PRO A 101 20.23 -9.89 9.38
CA PRO A 101 18.98 -10.63 9.15
C PRO A 101 18.53 -11.52 10.33
N ASP A 102 19.47 -12.01 11.15
CA ASP A 102 19.18 -12.84 12.32
C ASP A 102 18.70 -12.03 13.55
N GLU A 103 18.81 -10.70 13.48
CA GLU A 103 18.53 -9.78 14.59
C GLU A 103 17.21 -9.01 14.40
N THR A 104 16.52 -9.16 13.27
CA THR A 104 15.32 -8.35 12.97
C THR A 104 14.09 -8.71 13.83
N ASP A 105 14.03 -9.90 14.44
CA ASP A 105 12.93 -10.36 15.32
C ASP A 105 13.33 -10.51 16.80
N ASP A 106 14.53 -10.05 17.19
CA ASP A 106 15.02 -10.21 18.57
C ASP A 106 14.38 -9.24 19.58
N GLN A 107 13.71 -8.19 19.08
CA GLN A 107 13.03 -7.15 19.86
C GLN A 107 13.98 -6.39 20.81
N GLU A 108 15.28 -6.35 20.51
CA GLU A 108 16.24 -5.59 21.29
C GLU A 108 16.34 -4.14 20.80
N ASP A 109 16.17 -3.20 21.73
CA ASP A 109 16.46 -1.79 21.45
C ASP A 109 17.98 -1.55 21.49
N ARG A 110 18.56 -1.38 20.30
CA ARG A 110 19.98 -1.07 20.08
C ARG A 110 20.20 0.36 19.63
N SER A 111 19.15 1.18 19.64
CA SER A 111 19.16 2.56 19.13
C SER A 111 18.54 3.49 20.17
N PRO A 112 19.26 3.78 21.28
CA PRO A 112 18.73 4.51 22.43
C PRO A 112 18.43 6.00 22.16
N GLN A 113 18.62 6.48 20.93
CA GLN A 113 18.31 7.85 20.52
C GLN A 113 17.20 7.85 19.44
N PRO A 114 16.47 8.96 19.26
CA PRO A 114 15.54 9.09 18.15
C PRO A 114 16.22 8.92 16.79
N LEU A 115 15.50 8.34 15.82
CA LEU A 115 15.91 8.27 14.43
C LEU A 115 16.01 9.67 13.83
N TYR A 116 15.03 10.55 14.04
CA TYR A 116 15.07 11.90 13.48
C TYR A 116 15.78 12.86 14.42
N LYS A 117 17.02 13.27 14.08
CA LYS A 117 17.73 14.36 14.80
C LYS A 117 17.11 15.71 14.51
N TYR A 118 16.68 15.91 13.26
CA TYR A 118 16.12 17.15 12.79
C TYR A 118 15.21 16.91 11.58
N VAL A 119 14.09 17.62 11.54
CA VAL A 119 13.21 17.77 10.38
C VAL A 119 12.85 19.24 10.28
N ASN A 120 12.99 19.82 9.09
CA ASN A 120 12.54 21.16 8.78
C ASN A 120 11.00 21.16 8.65
N GLU A 121 10.32 21.53 9.72
CA GLU A 121 8.84 21.56 9.76
C GLU A 121 8.22 22.62 8.85
N GLU A 122 9.00 23.54 8.25
CA GLU A 122 8.49 24.41 7.18
C GLU A 122 7.96 23.60 5.99
N LEU A 123 8.47 22.37 5.77
CA LEU A 123 7.92 21.42 4.80
C LEU A 123 6.43 21.19 5.03
N PHE A 124 6.00 21.13 6.30
CA PHE A 124 4.61 20.83 6.67
C PHE A 124 3.63 21.96 6.35
N SER A 125 4.14 23.16 6.06
CA SER A 125 3.34 24.28 5.59
C SER A 125 3.02 24.21 4.10
N LYS A 126 3.69 23.33 3.34
CA LYS A 126 3.37 23.10 1.91
C LYS A 126 1.95 22.52 1.80
N PRO A 127 1.14 22.90 0.79
CA PRO A 127 -0.27 22.49 0.72
C PRO A 127 -0.52 20.99 0.77
N THR A 128 0.32 20.18 0.11
CA THR A 128 0.17 18.72 0.08
C THR A 128 0.53 18.08 1.42
N TYR A 129 1.58 18.56 2.09
CA TYR A 129 1.93 18.13 3.44
C TYR A 129 0.87 18.53 4.47
N ALA A 130 0.42 19.79 4.45
CA ALA A 130 -0.57 20.29 5.41
C ALA A 130 -1.89 19.53 5.30
N SER A 131 -2.37 19.27 4.08
CA SER A 131 -3.60 18.50 3.85
C SER A 131 -3.44 17.03 4.21
N PHE A 132 -2.27 16.42 3.95
CA PHE A 132 -1.98 15.05 4.36
C PHE A 132 -1.93 14.90 5.89
N ILE A 133 -1.28 15.82 6.60
CA ILE A 133 -1.17 15.78 8.07
C ILE A 133 -2.55 15.89 8.73
N LYS A 134 -3.45 16.71 8.17
CA LYS A 134 -4.86 16.74 8.60
C LYS A 134 -5.54 15.39 8.43
N LEU A 135 -5.31 14.69 7.32
CA LEU A 135 -5.85 13.35 7.19
C LEU A 135 -5.32 12.41 8.29
N LEU A 136 -4.04 12.51 8.69
CA LEU A 136 -3.47 11.67 9.75
C LEU A 136 -4.01 11.95 11.16
N ASP A 137 -4.57 13.13 11.43
CA ASP A 137 -5.11 13.48 12.74
C ASP A 137 -6.51 12.88 12.98
N ASN A 138 -7.31 12.73 11.92
CA ASN A 138 -8.63 12.12 11.97
C ASN A 138 -8.63 10.68 12.46
N TYR A 139 -7.56 9.93 12.20
CA TYR A 139 -7.49 8.50 12.48
C TYR A 139 -6.93 8.17 13.87
N GLN A 140 -6.94 9.12 14.82
CA GLN A 140 -6.68 8.86 16.25
C GLN A 140 -7.95 8.38 17.00
N ARG A 141 -8.78 7.54 16.38
CA ARG A 141 -10.15 7.24 16.86
C ARG A 141 -10.28 5.91 17.62
N VAL A 142 -11.15 5.96 18.63
CA VAL A 142 -11.56 4.85 19.51
C VAL A 142 -12.23 3.74 18.70
N THR A 143 -11.80 2.49 18.89
CA THR A 143 -12.33 1.30 18.20
C THR A 143 -13.76 0.93 18.66
N GLY A 144 -14.56 0.31 17.78
CA GLY A 144 -15.84 -0.33 18.12
C GLY A 144 -17.10 0.54 18.02
N ARG A 145 -17.10 1.55 17.14
CA ARG A 145 -18.31 2.26 16.73
C ARG A 145 -18.31 2.41 15.21
N GLU A 146 -19.48 2.26 14.60
CA GLU A 146 -19.73 2.52 13.18
C GLU A 146 -19.12 3.89 12.80
N GLU A 147 -18.22 3.91 11.82
CA GLU A 147 -17.52 5.11 11.40
C GLU A 147 -18.45 6.02 10.58
N ASP A 148 -19.16 6.92 11.24
CA ASP A 148 -19.77 8.05 10.53
C ASP A 148 -18.66 9.00 10.08
N VAL A 149 -18.29 8.90 8.80
CA VAL A 149 -17.38 9.86 8.17
C VAL A 149 -18.01 11.24 8.25
N THR A 150 -17.40 12.12 9.03
CA THR A 150 -17.95 13.46 9.24
C THR A 150 -17.83 14.29 7.97
N ALA A 151 -18.68 15.32 7.85
CA ALA A 151 -18.59 16.26 6.73
C ALA A 151 -17.23 16.97 6.66
N GLU A 152 -16.53 17.13 7.78
CA GLU A 152 -15.18 17.71 7.80
C GLU A 152 -14.13 16.72 7.27
N GLU A 153 -14.20 15.44 7.66
CA GLU A 153 -13.31 14.41 7.09
C GLU A 153 -13.46 14.28 5.58
N LEU A 154 -14.69 14.30 5.06
CA LEU A 154 -14.93 14.30 3.62
C LEU A 154 -14.30 15.53 2.94
N ARG A 155 -14.41 16.71 3.57
CA ARG A 155 -13.78 17.95 3.08
C ARG A 155 -12.26 17.86 3.09
N GLU A 156 -11.67 17.20 4.08
CA GLU A 156 -10.22 17.03 4.19
C GLU A 156 -9.70 16.04 3.14
N GLN A 157 -10.43 14.95 2.88
CA GLN A 157 -10.14 14.03 1.78
C GLN A 157 -10.19 14.75 0.43
N ASP A 158 -11.26 15.52 0.18
CA ASP A 158 -11.42 16.30 -1.05
C ASP A 158 -10.32 17.36 -1.20
N ASN A 159 -9.95 18.01 -0.10
CA ASN A 159 -8.88 19.00 -0.10
C ASN A 159 -7.52 18.36 -0.39
N PHE A 160 -7.20 17.22 0.20
CA PHE A 160 -5.97 16.49 -0.09
C PHE A 160 -5.89 16.09 -1.56
N LEU A 161 -6.93 15.43 -2.09
CA LEU A 161 -7.00 15.04 -3.51
C LEU A 161 -6.84 16.26 -4.44
N LYS A 162 -7.49 17.37 -4.09
CA LYS A 162 -7.35 18.64 -4.83
C LYS A 162 -5.91 19.17 -4.80
N GLU A 163 -5.23 19.17 -3.66
CA GLU A 163 -3.85 19.67 -3.57
C GLU A 163 -2.86 18.77 -4.32
N VAL A 164 -2.97 17.44 -4.18
CA VAL A 164 -2.05 16.53 -4.87
C VAL A 164 -2.24 16.59 -6.40
N MET A 165 -3.46 16.74 -6.90
CA MET A 165 -3.71 16.84 -8.35
C MET A 165 -3.20 18.13 -8.99
N LYS A 166 -2.90 19.18 -8.21
CA LYS A 166 -2.24 20.38 -8.74
C LYS A 166 -0.79 20.15 -9.13
N THR A 167 -0.15 19.14 -8.54
CA THR A 167 1.29 18.87 -8.70
C THR A 167 1.62 18.38 -10.10
N GLU A 168 2.86 18.63 -10.55
CA GLU A 168 3.33 18.09 -11.84
C GLU A 168 3.34 16.55 -11.82
N LEU A 169 3.69 15.97 -10.67
CA LEU A 169 3.75 14.52 -10.46
C LEU A 169 2.41 13.85 -10.77
N MET A 170 1.32 14.28 -10.12
CA MET A 170 0.01 13.65 -10.32
C MET A 170 -0.55 13.91 -11.72
N LYS A 171 -0.24 15.05 -12.33
CA LYS A 171 -0.58 15.33 -13.74
C LYS A 171 0.14 14.39 -14.70
N LYS A 172 1.42 14.09 -14.47
CA LYS A 172 2.16 13.09 -15.27
C LYS A 172 1.60 11.69 -15.10
N LEU A 173 1.27 11.30 -13.86
CA LEU A 173 0.64 10.01 -13.58
C LEU A 173 -0.70 9.87 -14.30
N PHE A 174 -1.58 10.87 -14.18
CA PHE A 174 -2.85 10.88 -14.88
C PHE A 174 -2.67 10.81 -16.40
N ALA A 175 -1.79 11.64 -16.98
CA ALA A 175 -1.53 11.62 -18.42
C ALA A 175 -1.03 10.25 -18.92
N PHE A 176 -0.18 9.58 -18.14
CA PHE A 176 0.27 8.22 -18.44
C PHE A 176 -0.88 7.21 -18.41
N LEU A 177 -1.69 7.22 -17.34
CA LEU A 177 -2.81 6.30 -17.18
C LEU A 177 -3.92 6.53 -18.22
N HIS A 178 -4.18 7.79 -18.57
CA HIS A 178 -5.08 8.16 -19.66
C HIS A 178 -4.58 7.63 -21.01
N LYS A 179 -3.28 7.78 -21.32
CA LYS A 179 -2.67 7.21 -22.52
C LYS A 179 -2.77 5.67 -22.57
N LYS A 180 -2.82 5.03 -21.40
CA LYS A 180 -3.01 3.59 -21.23
C LYS A 180 -4.49 3.18 -21.12
N ASN A 181 -5.41 4.06 -21.51
CA ASN A 181 -6.86 3.85 -21.50
C ASN A 181 -7.41 3.40 -20.13
N ARG A 182 -6.77 3.81 -19.02
CA ARG A 182 -7.22 3.48 -17.66
C ARG A 182 -8.30 4.42 -17.14
N TYR A 183 -8.26 5.68 -17.61
CA TYR A 183 -9.21 6.72 -17.25
C TYR A 183 -9.48 7.60 -18.46
N GLY A 184 -10.74 7.97 -18.69
CA GLY A 184 -11.13 8.87 -19.78
C GLY A 184 -11.06 10.35 -19.41
N SER A 185 -10.99 10.69 -18.12
CA SER A 185 -10.90 12.09 -17.65
C SER A 185 -10.23 12.22 -16.29
N GLU A 186 -9.75 13.43 -15.98
CA GLU A 186 -9.15 13.72 -14.67
C GLU A 186 -10.18 13.59 -13.55
N GLN A 187 -11.43 13.97 -13.82
CA GLN A 187 -12.55 13.84 -12.88
C GLN A 187 -12.83 12.38 -12.53
N GLU A 188 -12.81 11.49 -13.52
CA GLU A 188 -12.95 10.04 -13.31
C GLU A 188 -11.79 9.50 -12.48
N PHE A 189 -10.55 9.91 -12.78
CA PHE A 189 -9.38 9.50 -12.02
C PHE A 189 -9.47 9.94 -10.55
N VAL A 190 -9.84 11.20 -10.28
CA VAL A 190 -10.00 11.72 -8.92
C VAL A 190 -11.13 11.02 -8.16
N ALA A 191 -12.26 10.76 -8.82
CA ALA A 191 -13.35 10.00 -8.21
C ALA A 191 -12.90 8.58 -7.85
N ASP A 192 -12.14 7.92 -8.73
CA ASP A 192 -11.60 6.59 -8.45
C ASP A 192 -10.54 6.60 -7.35
N LEU A 193 -9.66 7.60 -7.30
CA LEU A 193 -8.71 7.79 -6.20
C LEU A 193 -9.45 7.92 -4.86
N LYS A 194 -10.56 8.67 -4.84
CA LYS A 194 -11.35 8.86 -3.63
C LYS A 194 -11.89 7.53 -3.11
N GLU A 195 -12.53 6.75 -3.97
CA GLU A 195 -13.04 5.42 -3.59
C GLU A 195 -11.92 4.44 -3.27
N MET A 196 -10.88 4.36 -4.11
CA MET A 196 -9.75 3.43 -3.96
C MET A 196 -9.05 3.57 -2.60
N TRP A 197 -8.82 4.81 -2.17
CA TRP A 197 -8.04 5.12 -0.97
C TRP A 197 -8.89 5.39 0.27
N PHE A 198 -10.02 6.07 0.13
CA PHE A 198 -10.84 6.52 1.27
C PHE A 198 -12.18 5.79 1.38
N GLY A 199 -12.56 5.01 0.37
CA GLY A 199 -13.76 4.19 0.45
C GLY A 199 -13.64 3.16 1.59
N LEU A 200 -14.69 3.09 2.41
CA LEU A 200 -14.73 2.23 3.57
C LEU A 200 -15.03 0.79 3.16
N TYR A 201 -14.34 -0.16 3.77
CA TYR A 201 -14.60 -1.59 3.61
C TYR A 201 -14.55 -2.32 4.94
N SER A 202 -15.37 -3.36 5.08
CA SER A 202 -15.48 -4.14 6.32
C SER A 202 -14.43 -5.24 6.38
N ARG A 203 -13.63 -5.27 7.47
CA ARG A 203 -12.65 -6.34 7.73
C ARG A 203 -13.22 -7.53 8.51
N GLY A 204 -14.35 -7.36 9.21
CA GLY A 204 -14.99 -8.29 10.15
C GLY A 204 -16.53 -8.39 10.01
N ASP A 205 -17.26 -8.57 11.12
CA ASP A 205 -18.72 -8.84 11.22
C ASP A 205 -19.64 -7.69 10.71
N GLY A 206 -19.40 -7.18 9.50
CA GLY A 206 -20.30 -6.26 8.80
C GLY A 206 -20.08 -4.77 9.04
N GLU A 207 -19.17 -4.36 9.92
CA GLU A 207 -18.86 -2.94 10.16
C GLU A 207 -17.87 -2.42 9.09
N GLN A 208 -18.23 -1.38 8.33
CA GLN A 208 -17.35 -0.70 7.36
C GLN A 208 -16.55 0.41 8.06
N ASP A 209 -15.36 0.09 8.57
CA ASP A 209 -14.62 0.96 9.49
C ASP A 209 -13.13 1.06 9.16
N SER A 210 -12.77 0.80 7.90
CA SER A 210 -11.40 0.93 7.47
C SER A 210 -11.27 1.35 6.02
N SER A 211 -10.20 2.10 5.73
CA SER A 211 -9.86 2.56 4.40
C SER A 211 -8.42 2.19 4.00
N GLY A 212 -8.11 2.29 2.71
CA GLY A 212 -6.75 2.06 2.22
C GLY A 212 -5.76 3.10 2.73
N PHE A 213 -6.17 4.36 2.79
CA PHE A 213 -5.37 5.46 3.33
C PHE A 213 -4.96 5.20 4.78
N GLU A 214 -5.93 4.77 5.59
CA GLU A 214 -5.70 4.45 6.99
C GLU A 214 -4.66 3.35 7.17
N HIS A 215 -4.74 2.24 6.43
CA HIS A 215 -3.78 1.14 6.60
C HIS A 215 -2.37 1.49 6.10
N VAL A 216 -2.27 2.19 4.97
CA VAL A 216 -0.98 2.51 4.36
C VAL A 216 -0.28 3.62 5.13
N PHE A 217 -0.98 4.71 5.41
CA PHE A 217 -0.36 5.93 5.94
C PHE A 217 -0.55 6.12 7.45
N SER A 218 -1.71 5.77 8.01
CA SER A 218 -1.99 5.99 9.45
C SER A 218 -1.56 4.83 10.35
N GLY A 219 -1.73 3.59 9.87
CA GLY A 219 -1.40 2.34 10.56
C GLY A 219 -2.44 1.80 11.56
N LYS A 220 -3.72 2.22 11.50
CA LYS A 220 -4.71 1.92 12.57
C LYS A 220 -5.09 0.42 12.69
N ALA A 221 -5.43 0.06 13.94
CA ALA A 221 -5.82 -1.27 14.43
C ALA A 221 -7.30 -1.57 14.30
N HIS A 222 -7.57 -2.85 14.11
CA HIS A 222 -8.81 -3.51 14.47
C HIS A 222 -8.61 -4.35 15.74
N THR A 223 -9.31 -4.04 16.84
CA THR A 223 -9.37 -4.95 18.00
C THR A 223 -10.52 -5.95 17.82
N SER A 224 -10.33 -6.97 16.99
CA SER A 224 -11.24 -8.12 16.97
C SER A 224 -10.71 -9.20 17.92
N GLY A 225 -11.35 -9.34 19.10
CA GLY A 225 -11.33 -10.59 19.86
C GLY A 225 -10.29 -10.78 20.96
N MET A 226 -9.82 -9.73 21.65
CA MET A 226 -9.14 -9.90 22.96
C MET A 226 -9.98 -9.30 24.08
N GLY A 227 -10.54 -10.16 24.92
CA GLY A 227 -11.22 -9.82 26.18
C GLY A 227 -10.26 -9.32 27.27
N GLY A 228 -9.40 -8.36 26.95
CA GLY A 228 -8.50 -7.70 27.88
C GLY A 228 -8.46 -6.23 27.53
N ALA A 229 -8.74 -5.36 28.49
CA ALA A 229 -8.76 -3.91 28.33
C ALA A 229 -7.50 -3.40 27.63
N GLY A 230 -7.60 -3.09 26.33
CA GLY A 230 -6.58 -2.31 25.62
C GLY A 230 -6.44 -0.97 26.31
N GLN A 231 -5.25 -0.69 26.84
CA GLN A 231 -4.97 0.57 27.54
C GLN A 231 -4.94 1.70 26.52
N CYS A 232 -6.08 2.35 26.31
CA CYS A 232 -6.11 3.69 25.74
C CYS A 232 -5.38 4.63 26.70
N ARG A 233 -4.25 5.22 26.27
CA ARG A 233 -3.60 6.32 27.01
C ARG A 233 -4.03 7.67 26.44
N ASP A 234 -4.18 8.66 27.32
CA ASP A 234 -4.44 10.05 26.94
C ASP A 234 -3.16 10.60 26.29
N GLY A 235 -3.19 10.84 24.98
CA GLY A 235 -1.96 11.07 24.21
C GLY A 235 -2.04 12.09 23.08
N GLY A 236 -3.16 12.77 22.84
CA GLY A 236 -3.24 13.73 21.73
C GLY A 236 -3.05 15.20 22.12
N LEU A 237 -2.86 16.03 21.08
CA LEU A 237 -2.66 17.49 21.11
C LEU A 237 -3.81 18.28 21.75
N THR A 238 -4.87 17.62 22.22
CA THR A 238 -6.02 18.21 22.90
C THR A 238 -6.43 17.34 24.10
N PRO A 239 -6.83 17.93 25.24
CA PRO A 239 -7.30 17.16 26.39
C PRO A 239 -8.51 16.27 26.02
N GLY A 240 -8.38 14.95 26.18
CA GLY A 240 -9.46 13.98 25.95
C GLY A 240 -9.30 13.05 24.74
N SER A 241 -8.18 13.11 24.02
CA SER A 241 -7.87 12.23 22.89
C SER A 241 -7.23 10.91 23.37
N ARG A 242 -7.96 9.80 23.19
CA ARG A 242 -7.50 8.43 23.47
C ARG A 242 -6.98 7.79 22.20
N LEU A 243 -5.74 7.34 22.25
CA LEU A 243 -5.03 6.73 21.15
C LEU A 243 -5.30 5.22 21.12
N CYS A 244 -5.88 4.69 20.03
CA CYS A 244 -6.04 3.25 19.77
C CYS A 244 -5.31 2.91 18.47
N LEU A 245 -4.24 2.09 18.52
CA LEU A 245 -3.28 1.97 17.41
C LEU A 245 -2.80 0.54 17.11
N GLY A 246 -2.47 0.28 15.83
CA GLY A 246 -1.76 -0.90 15.31
C GLY A 246 -2.58 -2.15 14.94
N GLU A 247 -2.56 -2.58 13.67
CA GLU A 247 -2.99 -3.94 13.31
C GLU A 247 -2.02 -4.93 13.97
N VAL A 248 -2.45 -5.54 15.09
CA VAL A 248 -1.73 -6.59 15.80
C VAL A 248 -2.29 -7.94 15.35
N LYS A 249 -1.81 -8.45 14.21
CA LYS A 249 -2.08 -9.85 13.87
C LYS A 249 -1.06 -10.73 14.60
N LYS A 250 -1.53 -11.47 15.61
CA LYS A 250 -0.67 -12.35 16.45
C LYS A 250 0.49 -11.64 17.16
N GLY A 251 0.34 -10.36 17.55
CA GLY A 251 1.41 -9.60 18.21
C GLY A 251 2.27 -8.73 17.29
N LYS A 252 2.05 -8.74 15.96
CA LYS A 252 2.87 -8.01 14.98
C LYS A 252 2.11 -6.86 14.34
N VAL A 253 2.74 -5.67 14.29
CA VAL A 253 2.23 -4.45 13.65
C VAL A 253 2.29 -4.56 12.12
N SER A 254 1.15 -4.49 11.43
CA SER A 254 1.09 -4.32 9.96
C SER A 254 0.64 -2.92 9.54
N GLY A 255 1.12 -2.48 8.37
CA GLY A 255 1.03 -1.08 7.93
C GLY A 255 2.09 -0.19 8.59
N PHE A 256 1.89 1.12 8.56
CA PHE A 256 2.83 2.14 9.08
C PHE A 256 4.15 2.16 8.31
N HIS A 257 4.12 2.79 7.12
CA HIS A 257 5.28 2.91 6.23
C HIS A 257 5.64 4.37 5.87
N ASN A 258 4.97 5.35 6.50
CA ASN A 258 5.14 6.77 6.16
C ASN A 258 6.05 7.52 7.13
N TRP A 259 7.07 8.21 6.59
CA TRP A 259 8.07 8.92 7.38
C TRP A 259 7.52 10.13 8.16
N ILE A 260 6.51 10.82 7.62
CA ILE A 260 5.88 11.97 8.30
C ILE A 260 5.16 11.47 9.56
N ARG A 261 4.38 10.39 9.41
CA ARG A 261 3.70 9.74 10.54
C ARG A 261 4.70 9.22 11.57
N PHE A 262 5.79 8.59 11.13
CA PHE A 262 6.86 8.14 12.01
C PHE A 262 7.43 9.30 12.82
N TYR A 263 7.88 10.35 12.14
CA TYR A 263 8.46 11.53 12.77
C TYR A 263 7.53 12.15 13.82
N LEU A 264 6.26 12.36 13.46
CA LEU A 264 5.28 12.99 14.36
C LEU A 264 5.02 12.15 15.62
N LEU A 265 5.04 10.82 15.51
CA LEU A 265 4.83 9.91 16.64
C LEU A 265 6.10 9.66 17.47
N GLU A 266 7.27 9.63 16.84
CA GLU A 266 8.56 9.56 17.55
C GLU A 266 8.77 10.82 18.40
N LYS A 267 8.44 12.00 17.86
CA LYS A 267 8.46 13.27 18.60
C LYS A 267 7.54 13.29 19.83
N GLN A 268 6.47 12.49 19.81
CA GLN A 268 5.53 12.32 20.93
C GLN A 268 5.94 11.21 21.90
N GLY A 269 7.01 10.45 21.60
CA GLY A 269 7.44 9.30 22.39
C GLY A 269 6.53 8.08 22.26
N ILE A 270 5.69 8.04 21.23
CA ILE A 270 4.74 6.93 20.96
C ILE A 270 5.43 5.83 20.12
N VAL A 271 6.35 6.23 19.26
CA VAL A 271 7.22 5.33 18.49
C VAL A 271 8.62 5.36 19.08
N ASN A 272 9.21 4.20 19.28
CA ASN A 272 10.61 4.03 19.67
C ASN A 272 11.36 3.26 18.58
N TYR A 273 12.37 3.88 17.99
CA TYR A 273 13.20 3.30 16.94
C TYR A 273 14.23 2.33 17.51
N PHE A 274 14.34 1.11 16.98
CA PHE A 274 15.22 0.07 17.54
C PHE A 274 16.47 -0.16 16.69
N SER A 275 16.31 -0.23 15.36
CA SER A 275 17.41 -0.45 14.41
C SER A 275 16.94 -0.29 12.98
N HIS A 276 17.87 -0.36 12.03
CA HIS A 276 17.56 -0.53 10.61
C HIS A 276 18.24 -1.78 10.07
N ASN A 277 17.62 -2.47 9.11
CA ASN A 277 18.23 -3.59 8.40
C ASN A 277 18.60 -3.22 6.95
N PHE A 278 18.05 -2.12 6.43
CA PHE A 278 18.32 -1.63 5.09
C PHE A 278 18.47 -0.11 5.07
N ASN A 279 19.47 0.36 4.33
CA ASN A 279 19.67 1.76 4.01
C ASN A 279 19.95 1.86 2.52
N GLY A 280 19.09 2.58 1.80
CA GLY A 280 19.11 2.64 0.36
C GLY A 280 20.37 3.29 -0.22
N PRO A 281 20.66 3.07 -1.51
CA PRO A 281 21.83 3.64 -2.16
C PRO A 281 21.70 5.13 -2.53
N TRP A 282 20.60 5.79 -2.18
CA TRP A 282 20.33 7.18 -2.56
C TRP A 282 21.14 8.16 -1.71
N ASP A 283 21.77 9.14 -2.35
CA ASP A 283 22.52 10.22 -1.70
C ASP A 283 21.65 11.45 -1.38
N THR A 284 20.36 11.37 -1.72
CA THR A 284 19.37 12.43 -1.60
C THR A 284 17.97 11.85 -1.45
N TYR A 285 16.98 12.69 -1.20
CA TYR A 285 15.60 12.25 -1.05
C TYR A 285 14.86 12.14 -2.41
N PRO A 286 13.85 11.25 -2.50
CA PRO A 286 13.50 10.25 -1.50
C PRO A 286 14.51 9.10 -1.38
N ASP A 287 14.74 8.67 -0.14
CA ASP A 287 15.56 7.50 0.22
C ASP A 287 14.64 6.39 0.78
N VAL A 288 15.17 5.17 0.99
CA VAL A 288 14.42 4.04 1.55
C VAL A 288 15.18 3.45 2.73
N LEU A 289 14.50 3.35 3.86
CA LEU A 289 15.01 2.65 5.04
C LEU A 289 14.15 1.45 5.38
N GLY A 290 14.78 0.33 5.73
CA GLY A 290 14.14 -0.80 6.41
C GLY A 290 14.31 -0.64 7.92
N LEU A 291 13.21 -0.52 8.65
CA LEU A 291 13.19 -0.11 10.06
C LEU A 291 12.60 -1.21 10.96
N GLN A 292 13.20 -1.34 12.14
CA GLN A 292 12.65 -2.02 13.31
C GLN A 292 12.23 -0.96 14.33
N PHE A 293 11.02 -1.05 14.86
CA PHE A 293 10.57 -0.10 15.88
C PHE A 293 9.46 -0.68 16.75
N SER A 294 9.35 -0.16 17.96
CA SER A 294 8.19 -0.34 18.81
C SER A 294 7.20 0.80 18.60
N TRP A 295 5.93 0.46 18.54
CA TRP A 295 4.84 1.39 18.46
C TRP A 295 3.83 1.10 19.56
N ASP A 296 3.76 1.98 20.56
CA ASP A 296 2.91 1.83 21.75
C ASP A 296 3.02 0.43 22.41
N GLY A 297 4.26 -0.09 22.46
CA GLY A 297 4.57 -1.39 23.05
C GLY A 297 4.44 -2.59 22.10
N PHE A 298 3.97 -2.40 20.87
CA PHE A 298 3.95 -3.44 19.85
C PHE A 298 5.16 -3.36 18.94
N TYR A 299 5.86 -4.48 18.77
CA TYR A 299 7.04 -4.54 17.93
C TYR A 299 6.68 -4.70 16.45
N LYS A 300 7.38 -3.94 15.60
CA LYS A 300 7.39 -4.12 14.15
C LYS A 300 8.75 -4.65 13.73
N GLU A 301 8.76 -5.90 13.29
CA GLU A 301 9.95 -6.68 12.90
C GLU A 301 10.66 -6.10 11.65
N VAL A 302 9.92 -5.86 10.57
CA VAL A 302 10.48 -5.21 9.39
C VAL A 302 9.42 -4.30 8.77
N GLY A 303 9.74 -3.03 8.63
CA GLY A 303 8.94 -2.06 7.88
C GLY A 303 9.82 -1.16 7.04
N SER A 304 9.69 -1.22 5.71
CA SER A 304 10.37 -0.28 4.83
C SER A 304 9.55 0.98 4.66
N ALA A 305 10.21 2.15 4.63
CA ALA A 305 9.58 3.44 4.45
C ALA A 305 10.37 4.31 3.46
N PHE A 306 9.67 5.08 2.64
CA PHE A 306 10.30 6.19 1.93
C PHE A 306 10.61 7.32 2.92
N ILE A 307 11.82 7.86 2.87
CA ILE A 307 12.25 9.00 3.69
C ILE A 307 12.33 10.25 2.81
N GLY A 308 11.71 11.33 3.26
CA GLY A 308 11.82 12.64 2.62
C GLY A 308 11.05 12.82 1.30
N CYS A 309 10.29 11.83 0.84
CA CYS A 309 9.34 12.02 -0.25
C CYS A 309 8.21 12.99 0.15
N SER A 310 7.55 13.57 -0.86
CA SER A 310 6.27 14.25 -0.62
C SER A 310 5.10 13.26 -0.49
N PRO A 311 3.98 13.65 0.16
CA PRO A 311 2.80 12.81 0.24
C PRO A 311 2.27 12.38 -1.13
N GLU A 312 2.26 13.28 -2.11
CA GLU A 312 1.80 13.00 -3.47
C GLU A 312 2.69 12.00 -4.21
N PHE A 313 3.99 11.94 -3.88
CA PHE A 313 4.91 10.99 -4.49
C PHE A 313 4.60 9.56 -4.05
N GLU A 314 4.51 9.33 -2.74
CA GLU A 314 4.19 8.01 -2.18
C GLU A 314 2.78 7.57 -2.60
N PHE A 315 1.80 8.48 -2.47
CA PHE A 315 0.42 8.24 -2.92
C PHE A 315 0.34 7.91 -4.42
N GLY A 316 1.06 8.64 -5.26
CA GLY A 316 1.10 8.45 -6.71
C GLY A 316 1.76 7.13 -7.13
N LEU A 317 2.90 6.77 -6.53
CA LEU A 317 3.58 5.50 -6.82
C LEU A 317 2.77 4.29 -6.38
N TYR A 318 2.17 4.35 -5.20
CA TYR A 318 1.31 3.26 -4.72
C TYR A 318 0.07 3.12 -5.61
N THR A 319 -0.54 4.22 -6.04
CA THR A 319 -1.64 4.20 -7.01
C THR A 319 -1.20 3.56 -8.34
N LEU A 320 -0.06 3.97 -8.90
CA LEU A 320 0.48 3.42 -10.14
C LEU A 320 0.66 1.90 -10.04
N CYS A 321 1.31 1.44 -8.98
CA CYS A 321 1.59 0.02 -8.78
C CYS A 321 0.34 -0.79 -8.48
N PHE A 322 -0.63 -0.21 -7.77
CA PHE A 322 -1.92 -0.85 -7.54
C PHE A 322 -2.70 -1.07 -8.83
N ILE A 323 -2.72 -0.07 -9.72
CA ILE A 323 -3.40 -0.17 -11.02
C ILE A 323 -2.65 -1.14 -11.95
N ALA A 324 -1.31 -1.10 -11.96
CA ALA A 324 -0.51 -1.86 -12.93
C ALA A 324 -0.26 -3.32 -12.49
N ARG A 325 -0.07 -3.58 -11.20
CA ARG A 325 0.37 -4.85 -10.63
C ARG A 325 -0.32 -5.13 -9.28
N PRO A 326 -1.67 -5.15 -9.20
CA PRO A 326 -2.35 -5.44 -7.94
C PRO A 326 -1.96 -6.83 -7.44
N GLY A 327 -1.54 -6.95 -6.17
CA GLY A 327 -1.14 -8.22 -5.56
C GLY A 327 0.22 -8.78 -6.02
N ARG A 328 0.94 -8.09 -6.90
CA ARG A 328 2.26 -8.51 -7.43
C ARG A 328 3.32 -7.44 -7.16
N ALA A 329 4.58 -7.86 -7.14
CA ALA A 329 5.69 -6.94 -7.05
C ALA A 329 5.70 -6.00 -8.28
N CYS A 330 5.73 -4.70 -8.01
CA CYS A 330 5.80 -3.64 -9.01
C CYS A 330 7.23 -3.11 -9.05
N HIS A 331 7.99 -3.49 -10.08
CA HIS A 331 9.39 -3.11 -10.24
C HIS A 331 9.51 -1.71 -10.85
N LEU A 332 10.21 -0.81 -10.15
CA LEU A 332 10.36 0.59 -10.49
C LEU A 332 11.84 1.00 -10.53
N SER A 333 12.12 2.15 -11.13
CA SER A 333 13.42 2.81 -11.05
C SER A 333 13.27 4.21 -10.46
N LEU A 334 14.07 4.52 -9.45
CA LEU A 334 14.12 5.85 -8.83
C LEU A 334 15.57 6.33 -8.75
N GLY A 335 15.86 7.46 -9.40
CA GLY A 335 17.21 8.01 -9.42
C GLY A 335 18.25 7.07 -10.04
N GLY A 336 17.83 6.15 -10.92
CA GLY A 336 18.70 5.14 -11.53
C GLY A 336 18.89 3.87 -10.70
N TYR A 337 18.28 3.76 -9.51
CA TYR A 337 18.30 2.55 -8.68
C TYR A 337 16.99 1.79 -8.81
N SER A 338 17.08 0.46 -8.79
CA SER A 338 15.91 -0.41 -8.82
C SER A 338 15.27 -0.49 -7.43
N LEU A 339 13.95 -0.41 -7.36
CA LEU A 339 13.18 -0.83 -6.20
C LEU A 339 11.96 -1.63 -6.61
N SER A 340 11.30 -2.24 -5.63
CA SER A 340 9.99 -2.85 -5.83
C SER A 340 8.99 -2.36 -4.81
N ILE A 341 7.74 -2.16 -5.23
CA ILE A 341 6.61 -1.85 -4.37
C ILE A 341 5.66 -3.04 -4.38
N GLN A 342 5.17 -3.42 -3.21
CA GLN A 342 4.10 -4.39 -3.08
C GLN A 342 2.81 -3.65 -2.76
N THR A 343 1.74 -3.95 -3.49
CA THR A 343 0.38 -3.49 -3.16
C THR A 343 -0.53 -4.70 -3.06
N TYR A 344 -1.52 -4.65 -2.18
CA TYR A 344 -2.52 -5.70 -2.05
C TYR A 344 -3.92 -5.13 -2.21
N PRO A 345 -4.78 -5.74 -3.03
CA PRO A 345 -6.18 -5.37 -3.10
C PRO A 345 -6.97 -5.92 -1.92
N TRP A 346 -7.99 -5.17 -1.52
CA TRP A 346 -9.05 -5.72 -0.69
C TRP A 346 -9.94 -6.62 -1.53
N THR A 347 -10.13 -7.87 -1.11
CA THR A 347 -10.80 -8.90 -1.92
C THR A 347 -12.20 -9.26 -1.43
N LYS A 348 -12.62 -8.82 -0.24
CA LYS A 348 -13.94 -9.19 0.32
C LYS A 348 -15.08 -8.38 -0.28
N THR A 349 -14.81 -7.12 -0.63
CA THR A 349 -15.80 -6.19 -1.18
C THR A 349 -15.19 -5.39 -2.32
N THR A 350 -16.05 -4.86 -3.18
CA THR A 350 -15.71 -4.03 -4.33
C THR A 350 -16.56 -2.77 -4.35
N TYR A 351 -16.13 -1.78 -5.12
CA TYR A 351 -16.91 -0.56 -5.36
C TYR A 351 -17.14 -0.35 -6.86
N GLY A 352 -18.19 0.40 -7.18
CA GLY A 352 -18.60 0.68 -8.55
C GLY A 352 -18.73 -0.58 -9.40
N ASN A 353 -18.04 -0.62 -10.54
CA ASN A 353 -18.07 -1.72 -11.51
C ASN A 353 -17.12 -2.88 -11.14
N GLY A 354 -17.10 -3.29 -9.87
CA GLY A 354 -16.24 -4.38 -9.40
C GLY A 354 -14.78 -3.98 -9.15
N LYS A 355 -14.48 -2.69 -8.99
CA LYS A 355 -13.14 -2.20 -8.64
C LYS A 355 -12.79 -2.58 -7.21
N LYS A 356 -11.49 -2.79 -6.94
CA LYS A 356 -10.97 -3.22 -5.64
C LYS A 356 -10.35 -2.02 -4.90
N TYR A 357 -10.56 -1.96 -3.59
CA TYR A 357 -9.88 -0.99 -2.72
C TYR A 357 -8.42 -1.38 -2.51
N ILE A 358 -7.56 -0.41 -2.19
CA ILE A 358 -6.21 -0.74 -1.74
C ILE A 358 -6.25 -1.17 -0.27
N ALA A 359 -5.67 -2.34 0.04
CA ALA A 359 -5.65 -2.89 1.39
C ALA A 359 -4.38 -2.53 2.16
N THR A 360 -3.23 -2.63 1.50
CA THR A 360 -1.94 -2.19 2.00
C THR A 360 -0.97 -1.97 0.84
N ALA A 361 0.04 -1.15 1.06
CA ALA A 361 1.08 -0.81 0.12
C ALA A 361 2.36 -0.47 0.90
N TYR A 362 3.49 -0.97 0.41
CA TYR A 362 4.79 -0.69 1.01
C TYR A 362 5.92 -0.92 0.00
N VAL A 363 7.06 -0.30 0.25
CA VAL A 363 8.30 -0.56 -0.47
C VAL A 363 8.89 -1.88 0.02
N ILE A 364 9.40 -2.71 -0.88
CA ILE A 364 10.12 -3.93 -0.52
C ILE A 364 11.59 -3.57 -0.27
N SER A 365 12.06 -3.74 0.96
CA SER A 365 13.49 -3.78 1.26
C SER A 365 14.02 -5.22 1.27
N PRO A 366 15.31 -5.43 0.95
CA PRO A 366 15.99 -6.72 1.07
C PRO A 366 15.92 -7.36 2.45
#